data_AF-T0MS63-F1
#
_entry.id   AF-T0MS63-F1
#
_cell.length_a   1.000
_cell.length_b   1.000
_cell.length_c   1.000
_cell.angle_alpha   90.00
_cell.angle_beta   90.00
_cell.angle_gamma   90.00
#
_symmetry.space_group_name_H-M   'P 1'
#
loop_
_entity.id
_entity.type
_entity.pdbx_description
1 polymer ?
#
loop_
_entity_poly.entity_id
_entity_poly.type
_entity_poly.pdbx_seq_one_letter_code
_entity_poly.pdbx_strand_id
1 'polypeptide(L)'
;MLNYEYEFELDKYIKQFIRQKQTTEEDLFKFFKETFAHPDKEKEFTHKIAKNLSKITYSFYSTLSNRKKIHFLKAISKLFYVALSIAYWDYNLSREDADWWWQGNPHFFVSISNLIEPLEAIRREMGKVNKRYLRKRILLVEGQSEEQFFRVLQDTGHLLFDFDLFCYRGKGEIQNLIHLINEKSRQGVGVFLSYDKDGQNGNFLREIKKKCKIYKTLGFKIDFESSFPPLILQQALKLYFRNYLNRELDIETSSIRRLLRKKMPFLKVFKYQYREDIKKRKLAFILGKLIARELEFHGQEIVYDKRRSKKYQAEIYSFLRDLSKYY
;
A
#
# COMPACT_ATOMS: atom_id res chain seq x y z
N MET A 1 -28.26 -22.16 -9.52
CA MET A 1 -29.45 -21.30 -9.34
C MET A 1 -29.80 -21.07 -7.85
N LEU A 2 -28.78 -21.07 -6.96
CA LEU A 2 -28.91 -20.99 -5.49
C LEU A 2 -28.46 -19.63 -4.90
N ASN A 3 -28.07 -18.65 -5.73
CA ASN A 3 -27.31 -17.48 -5.25
C ASN A 3 -28.17 -16.31 -4.76
N TYR A 4 -29.36 -16.06 -5.33
CA TYR A 4 -30.12 -14.84 -5.01
C TYR A 4 -30.93 -14.93 -3.73
N GLU A 5 -31.63 -16.05 -3.50
CA GLU A 5 -32.41 -16.27 -2.27
C GLU A 5 -31.49 -16.37 -1.05
N TYR A 6 -30.38 -17.11 -1.18
CA TYR A 6 -29.39 -17.22 -0.12
C TYR A 6 -28.73 -15.87 0.24
N GLU A 7 -28.42 -15.02 -0.75
CA GLU A 7 -27.87 -13.69 -0.48
C GLU A 7 -28.87 -12.76 0.23
N PHE A 8 -30.15 -12.82 -0.15
CA PHE A 8 -31.20 -12.03 0.49
C PHE A 8 -31.42 -12.45 1.96
N GLU A 9 -31.48 -13.75 2.22
CA GLU A 9 -31.61 -14.30 3.57
C GLU A 9 -30.40 -13.99 4.44
N LEU A 10 -29.19 -14.17 3.91
CA LEU A 10 -27.95 -13.84 4.60
C LEU A 10 -27.91 -12.36 5.03
N ASP A 11 -28.33 -11.45 4.15
CA ASP A 11 -28.40 -10.02 4.46
C ASP A 11 -29.37 -9.71 5.60
N LYS A 12 -30.49 -10.43 5.67
CA LYS A 12 -31.49 -10.31 6.73
C LYS A 12 -30.91 -10.81 8.06
N TYR A 13 -30.28 -11.99 8.08
CA TYR A 13 -29.64 -12.56 9.26
C TYR A 13 -28.52 -11.67 9.81
N ILE A 14 -27.63 -11.17 8.96
CA ILE A 14 -26.54 -10.26 9.35
C ILE A 14 -27.10 -8.99 10.02
N LYS A 15 -28.15 -8.39 9.43
CA LYS A 15 -28.78 -7.19 10.00
C LYS A 15 -29.44 -7.47 11.34
N GLN A 16 -30.07 -8.63 11.50
CA GLN A 16 -30.69 -9.05 12.75
C GLN A 16 -29.65 -9.28 13.85
N PHE A 17 -28.55 -9.97 13.53
CA PHE A 17 -27.45 -10.21 14.45
C PHE A 17 -26.82 -8.92 14.97
N ILE A 18 -26.56 -7.94 14.09
CA ILE A 18 -25.96 -6.65 14.47
C ILE A 18 -26.89 -5.78 15.33
N ARG A 19 -28.21 -6.03 15.32
CA ARG A 19 -29.16 -5.30 16.19
C ARG A 19 -29.05 -5.70 17.66
N GLN A 20 -28.38 -6.81 17.98
CA GLN A 20 -28.13 -7.23 19.36
C GLN A 20 -27.07 -6.30 19.99
N LYS A 21 -27.40 -5.67 21.14
CA LYS A 21 -26.64 -4.53 21.72
C LYS A 21 -25.19 -4.86 22.11
N GLN A 22 -24.91 -6.11 22.51
CA GLN A 22 -23.56 -6.60 22.77
C GLN A 22 -23.40 -7.94 22.06
N THR A 23 -22.29 -8.09 21.35
CA THR A 23 -21.93 -9.31 20.64
C THR A 23 -20.63 -9.81 21.24
N THR A 24 -20.66 -11.02 21.81
CA THR A 24 -19.49 -11.73 22.33
C THR A 24 -18.82 -12.57 21.23
N GLU A 25 -17.64 -13.12 21.50
CA GLU A 25 -17.00 -14.10 20.61
C GLU A 25 -17.92 -15.32 20.41
N GLU A 26 -18.61 -15.72 21.48
CA GLU A 26 -19.51 -16.86 21.46
C GLU A 26 -20.77 -16.60 20.63
N ASP A 27 -21.30 -15.37 20.65
CA ASP A 27 -22.40 -14.97 19.76
C ASP A 27 -21.96 -15.00 18.29
N LEU A 28 -20.72 -14.57 18.01
CA LEU A 28 -20.16 -14.61 16.66
C LEU A 28 -19.96 -16.06 16.17
N PHE A 29 -19.53 -16.95 17.07
CA PHE A 29 -19.46 -18.39 16.80
C PHE A 29 -20.84 -18.99 16.53
N LYS A 30 -21.85 -18.71 17.37
CA LYS A 30 -23.23 -19.16 17.16
C LYS A 30 -23.77 -18.67 15.82
N PHE A 31 -23.54 -17.40 15.49
CA PHE A 31 -23.90 -16.85 14.19
C PHE A 31 -23.29 -17.65 13.02
N PHE A 32 -21.97 -17.90 13.04
CA PHE A 32 -21.35 -18.68 11.95
C PHE A 32 -21.85 -20.12 11.91
N LYS A 33 -22.04 -20.74 13.07
CA LYS A 33 -22.58 -22.09 13.16
C LYS A 33 -24.00 -22.17 12.59
N GLU A 34 -24.90 -21.29 12.98
CA GLU A 34 -26.30 -21.29 12.54
C GLU A 34 -26.45 -20.91 11.06
N THR A 35 -25.58 -20.03 10.56
CA THR A 35 -25.66 -19.54 9.17
C THR A 35 -25.00 -20.50 8.17
N PHE A 36 -23.99 -21.27 8.59
CA PHE A 36 -23.14 -22.04 7.68
C PHE A 36 -22.98 -23.53 8.02
N ALA A 37 -23.56 -24.03 9.12
CA ALA A 37 -23.53 -25.46 9.39
C ALA A 37 -24.41 -26.21 8.40
N HIS A 38 -23.77 -26.94 7.49
CA HIS A 38 -24.44 -27.98 6.72
C HIS A 38 -24.78 -29.15 7.65
N PRO A 39 -26.02 -29.66 7.61
CA PRO A 39 -26.49 -30.67 8.55
C PRO A 39 -25.73 -32.01 8.46
N ASP A 40 -25.22 -32.40 7.29
CA ASP A 40 -25.02 -33.84 7.05
C ASP A 40 -23.62 -34.33 6.61
N LYS A 41 -22.63 -33.50 6.25
CA LYS A 41 -21.35 -34.06 5.71
C LYS A 41 -20.03 -33.56 6.29
N GLU A 42 -19.96 -32.44 6.99
CA GLU A 42 -18.67 -31.92 7.50
C GLU A 42 -18.87 -31.13 8.79
N LYS A 43 -19.72 -31.65 9.68
CA LYS A 43 -20.16 -30.93 10.89
C LYS A 43 -18.97 -30.55 11.77
N GLU A 44 -18.03 -31.48 12.00
CA GLU A 44 -16.84 -31.23 12.81
C GLU A 44 -15.90 -30.19 12.17
N PHE A 45 -15.63 -30.33 10.87
CA PHE A 45 -14.80 -29.39 10.12
C PHE A 45 -15.40 -27.99 10.12
N THR A 46 -16.69 -27.87 9.82
CA THR A 46 -17.46 -26.63 9.84
C THR A 46 -17.40 -25.97 11.23
N HIS A 47 -17.60 -26.74 12.31
CA HIS A 47 -17.52 -26.24 13.68
C HIS A 47 -16.12 -25.73 14.02
N LYS A 48 -15.08 -26.45 13.59
CA LYS A 48 -13.68 -26.07 13.80
C LYS A 48 -13.34 -24.77 13.07
N ILE A 49 -13.77 -24.61 11.82
CA ILE A 49 -13.62 -23.35 11.07
C ILE A 49 -14.36 -22.22 11.78
N ALA A 50 -15.63 -22.40 12.12
CA ALA A 50 -16.44 -21.37 12.77
C ALA A 50 -15.80 -20.91 14.08
N LYS A 51 -15.35 -21.84 14.93
CA LYS A 51 -14.67 -21.53 16.20
C LYS A 51 -13.38 -20.74 15.96
N ASN A 52 -12.52 -21.20 15.05
CA ASN A 52 -11.25 -20.54 14.76
C ASN A 52 -11.44 -19.14 14.17
N LEU A 53 -12.37 -18.99 13.22
CA LEU A 53 -12.67 -17.70 12.62
C LEU A 53 -13.22 -16.71 13.64
N SER A 54 -14.16 -17.13 14.51
CA SER A 54 -14.64 -16.27 15.60
C SER A 54 -13.49 -15.78 16.47
N LYS A 55 -12.64 -16.69 16.94
CA LYS A 55 -11.49 -16.37 17.79
C LYS A 55 -10.51 -15.40 17.12
N ILE A 56 -10.18 -15.63 15.84
CA ILE A 56 -9.23 -14.80 15.09
C ILE A 56 -9.82 -13.40 14.81
N THR A 57 -11.12 -13.32 14.54
CA THR A 57 -11.74 -12.11 13.98
C THR A 57 -12.50 -11.26 14.99
N TYR A 58 -12.84 -11.79 16.16
CA TYR A 58 -13.68 -11.12 17.16
C TYR A 58 -13.10 -9.78 17.63
N SER A 59 -11.80 -9.77 17.97
CA SER A 59 -11.13 -8.55 18.46
C SER A 59 -11.21 -7.42 17.44
N PHE A 60 -11.05 -7.72 16.15
CA PHE A 60 -11.21 -6.74 15.10
C PHE A 60 -12.68 -6.35 14.91
N TYR A 61 -13.59 -7.33 14.83
CA TYR A 61 -15.02 -7.12 14.67
C TYR A 61 -15.62 -6.18 15.73
N SER A 62 -15.25 -6.37 17.00
CA SER A 62 -15.79 -5.59 18.12
C SER A 62 -15.46 -4.09 18.00
N THR A 63 -14.34 -3.74 17.37
CA THR A 63 -13.93 -2.34 17.12
C THR A 63 -14.69 -1.65 15.98
N LEU A 64 -15.43 -2.41 15.16
CA LEU A 64 -16.09 -1.88 13.98
C LEU A 64 -17.41 -1.18 14.33
N SER A 65 -17.73 -0.10 13.60
CA SER A 65 -19.08 0.47 13.63
C SER A 65 -20.10 -0.50 13.01
N ASN A 66 -21.37 -0.41 13.41
CA ASN A 66 -22.43 -1.31 12.91
C ASN A 66 -22.49 -1.40 11.38
N ARG A 67 -22.31 -0.28 10.67
CA ARG A 67 -22.25 -0.28 9.21
C ARG A 67 -21.08 -1.10 8.67
N LYS A 68 -19.91 -1.02 9.31
CA LYS A 68 -18.73 -1.79 8.93
C LYS A 68 -18.85 -3.27 9.33
N LYS A 69 -19.48 -3.56 10.46
CA LYS A 69 -19.80 -4.93 10.90
C LYS A 69 -20.62 -5.68 9.84
N ILE A 70 -21.60 -5.04 9.19
CA ILE A 70 -22.37 -5.64 8.10
C ILE A 70 -21.45 -6.12 6.98
N HIS A 71 -20.60 -5.23 6.46
CA HIS A 71 -19.69 -5.55 5.36
C HIS A 71 -18.65 -6.61 5.77
N PHE A 72 -18.19 -6.57 7.01
CA PHE A 72 -17.25 -7.54 7.54
C PHE A 72 -17.85 -8.93 7.62
N LEU A 73 -19.06 -9.04 8.17
CA LEU A 73 -19.78 -10.31 8.24
C LEU A 73 -20.05 -10.87 6.85
N LYS A 74 -20.51 -10.05 5.89
CA LYS A 74 -20.68 -10.49 4.49
C LYS A 74 -19.39 -11.06 3.89
N ALA A 75 -18.25 -10.41 4.15
CA ALA A 75 -16.96 -10.89 3.66
C ALA A 75 -16.58 -12.23 4.31
N ILE A 76 -16.73 -12.35 5.63
CA ILE A 76 -16.42 -13.61 6.32
C ILE A 76 -17.35 -14.74 5.87
N SER A 77 -18.64 -14.46 5.65
CA SER A 77 -19.59 -15.44 5.11
C SER A 77 -19.11 -16.04 3.78
N LYS A 78 -18.61 -15.19 2.88
CA LYS A 78 -18.06 -15.65 1.60
C LYS A 78 -16.72 -16.38 1.77
N LEU A 79 -15.88 -15.96 2.71
CA LEU A 79 -14.66 -16.69 3.07
C LEU A 79 -14.98 -18.10 3.60
N PHE A 80 -16.03 -18.22 4.42
CA PHE A 80 -16.51 -19.50 4.95
C PHE A 80 -16.95 -20.42 3.81
N TYR A 81 -17.75 -19.90 2.88
CA TYR A 81 -18.17 -20.64 1.69
C TYR A 81 -16.97 -21.14 0.88
N VAL A 82 -16.00 -20.27 0.59
CA VAL A 82 -14.78 -20.65 -0.14
C VAL A 82 -14.00 -21.74 0.61
N ALA A 83 -13.81 -21.60 1.91
CA ALA A 83 -13.08 -22.59 2.71
C ALA A 83 -13.77 -23.97 2.70
N LEU A 84 -15.10 -23.99 2.85
CA LEU A 84 -15.88 -25.23 2.75
C LEU A 84 -15.80 -25.85 1.35
N SER A 85 -15.92 -25.04 0.30
CA SER A 85 -15.84 -25.54 -1.08
C SER A 85 -14.47 -26.15 -1.39
N ILE A 86 -13.38 -25.54 -0.92
CA ILE A 86 -12.03 -26.09 -1.08
C ILE A 86 -11.88 -27.40 -0.30
N ALA A 87 -12.35 -27.46 0.95
CA ALA A 87 -12.28 -28.69 1.73
C ALA A 87 -13.10 -29.83 1.14
N TYR A 88 -14.30 -29.52 0.64
CA TYR A 88 -15.12 -30.50 -0.08
C TYR A 88 -14.43 -30.98 -1.36
N TRP A 89 -13.77 -30.07 -2.08
CA TRP A 89 -13.01 -30.40 -3.28
C TRP A 89 -11.84 -31.35 -2.97
N ASP A 90 -11.04 -31.00 -1.95
CA ASP A 90 -9.93 -31.81 -1.45
C ASP A 90 -10.38 -33.20 -0.97
N TYR A 91 -11.47 -33.25 -0.20
CA TYR A 91 -12.08 -34.51 0.22
C TYR A 91 -12.44 -35.39 -0.97
N ASN A 92 -13.13 -34.86 -1.98
CA ASN A 92 -13.58 -35.70 -3.10
C ASN A 92 -12.44 -36.16 -4.02
N LEU A 93 -11.34 -35.42 -4.10
CA LEU A 93 -10.17 -35.83 -4.87
C LEU A 93 -9.29 -36.83 -4.14
N SER A 94 -9.29 -36.81 -2.81
CA SER A 94 -8.51 -37.73 -1.99
C SER A 94 -9.20 -39.09 -1.78
N ARG A 95 -10.39 -39.30 -2.34
CA ARG A 95 -11.10 -40.57 -2.25
C ARG A 95 -10.44 -41.63 -3.13
N GLU A 96 -10.35 -42.85 -2.60
CA GLU A 96 -9.87 -44.01 -3.36
C GLU A 96 -10.75 -44.33 -4.59
N ASP A 97 -12.04 -44.01 -4.53
CA ASP A 97 -13.03 -44.21 -5.59
C ASP A 97 -13.31 -42.95 -6.43
N ALA A 98 -12.45 -41.93 -6.36
CA ALA A 98 -12.67 -40.64 -7.03
C ALA A 98 -12.93 -40.79 -8.54
N ASP A 99 -12.21 -41.68 -9.22
CA ASP A 99 -12.37 -41.94 -10.66
C ASP A 99 -13.79 -42.40 -11.01
N TRP A 100 -14.38 -43.28 -10.19
CA TRP A 100 -15.76 -43.75 -10.36
C TRP A 100 -16.78 -42.66 -9.98
N TRP A 101 -16.51 -41.90 -8.91
CA TRP A 101 -17.41 -40.83 -8.47
C TRP A 101 -17.52 -39.70 -9.50
N TRP A 102 -16.43 -39.42 -10.21
CA TRP A 102 -16.36 -38.37 -11.25
C TRP A 102 -16.70 -38.87 -12.65
N GLN A 103 -16.86 -40.18 -12.86
CA GLN A 103 -17.36 -40.72 -14.12
C GLN A 103 -18.73 -40.11 -14.44
N GLY A 104 -18.82 -39.40 -15.58
CA GLY A 104 -20.03 -38.73 -16.03
C GLY A 104 -20.17 -37.26 -15.61
N ASN A 105 -19.22 -36.71 -14.85
CA ASN A 105 -19.22 -35.28 -14.49
C ASN A 105 -17.88 -34.59 -14.80
N PRO A 106 -17.49 -34.45 -16.09
CA PRO A 106 -16.20 -33.89 -16.51
C PRO A 106 -16.02 -32.41 -16.14
N HIS A 107 -17.10 -31.76 -15.73
CA HIS A 107 -17.11 -30.36 -15.33
C HIS A 107 -16.86 -30.15 -13.83
N PHE A 108 -16.34 -31.14 -13.11
CA PHE A 108 -16.01 -30.96 -11.69
C PHE A 108 -15.12 -29.74 -11.43
N PHE A 109 -14.18 -29.42 -12.32
CA PHE A 109 -13.34 -28.22 -12.21
C PHE A 109 -14.13 -26.90 -12.31
N VAL A 110 -15.35 -26.90 -12.88
CA VAL A 110 -16.25 -25.73 -12.91
C VAL A 110 -16.61 -25.30 -11.48
N SER A 111 -16.62 -26.23 -10.51
CA SER A 111 -16.80 -25.90 -9.09
C SER A 111 -15.74 -24.94 -8.56
N ILE A 112 -14.49 -25.02 -9.05
CA ILE A 112 -13.42 -24.06 -8.71
C ILE A 112 -13.71 -22.70 -9.36
N SER A 113 -14.13 -22.67 -10.63
CA SER A 113 -14.46 -21.40 -11.29
C SER A 113 -15.61 -20.67 -10.60
N ASN A 114 -16.55 -21.39 -9.99
CA ASN A 114 -17.64 -20.82 -9.20
C ASN A 114 -17.15 -20.10 -7.92
N LEU A 115 -15.89 -20.27 -7.51
CA LEU A 115 -15.29 -19.54 -6.38
C LEU A 115 -14.85 -18.13 -6.73
N ILE A 116 -14.79 -17.77 -8.03
CA ILE A 116 -14.39 -16.42 -8.47
C ILE A 116 -15.32 -15.36 -7.89
N GLU A 117 -16.64 -15.54 -8.04
CA GLU A 117 -17.64 -14.59 -7.52
C GLU A 117 -17.55 -14.39 -5.99
N PRO A 118 -17.52 -15.45 -5.16
CA PRO A 118 -17.25 -15.33 -3.72
C PRO A 118 -15.96 -14.57 -3.39
N LEU A 119 -14.85 -14.88 -4.07
CA LEU A 119 -13.56 -14.22 -3.84
C LEU A 119 -13.61 -12.72 -4.18
N GLU A 120 -14.25 -12.35 -5.28
CA GLU A 120 -14.48 -10.96 -5.63
C GLU A 120 -15.39 -10.23 -4.63
N ALA A 121 -16.41 -10.92 -4.12
CA ALA A 121 -17.31 -10.39 -3.10
C ALA A 121 -16.56 -10.11 -1.78
N ILE A 122 -15.67 -11.00 -1.33
CA ILE A 122 -14.81 -10.78 -0.16
C ILE A 122 -14.03 -9.47 -0.32
N ARG A 123 -13.35 -9.32 -1.47
CA ARG A 123 -12.57 -8.11 -1.79
C ARG A 123 -13.42 -6.85 -1.76
N ARG A 124 -14.61 -6.89 -2.40
CA ARG A 124 -15.55 -5.77 -2.48
C ARG A 124 -16.05 -5.34 -1.10
N GLU A 125 -16.45 -6.30 -0.26
CA GLU A 125 -17.00 -6.01 1.07
C GLU A 125 -15.92 -5.57 2.07
N MET A 126 -14.75 -6.23 2.09
CA MET A 126 -13.62 -5.80 2.93
C MET A 126 -13.12 -4.39 2.58
N GLY A 127 -13.19 -4.01 1.30
CA GLY A 127 -12.93 -2.64 0.85
C GLY A 127 -13.85 -1.58 1.49
N LYS A 128 -15.03 -1.97 2.00
CA LYS A 128 -15.99 -1.11 2.71
C LYS A 128 -15.79 -1.11 4.23
N VAL A 129 -15.23 -2.17 4.81
CA VAL A 129 -14.92 -2.29 6.25
C VAL A 129 -13.78 -1.35 6.63
N ASN A 130 -12.67 -1.44 5.90
CA ASN A 130 -11.51 -0.63 6.24
C ASN A 130 -10.61 -0.35 5.03
N LYS A 131 -10.68 0.88 4.51
CA LYS A 131 -9.81 1.34 3.42
C LYS A 131 -8.34 1.50 3.84
N ARG A 132 -8.02 1.46 5.15
CA ARG A 132 -6.66 1.72 5.66
C ARG A 132 -5.83 0.47 5.94
N TYR A 133 -6.45 -0.62 6.39
CA TYR A 133 -5.76 -1.77 6.99
C TYR A 133 -5.41 -2.92 6.02
N LEU A 134 -5.93 -2.92 4.80
CA LEU A 134 -5.69 -4.00 3.81
C LEU A 134 -5.19 -3.50 2.46
N ARG A 135 -4.85 -2.21 2.35
CA ARG A 135 -4.30 -1.70 1.11
C ARG A 135 -2.81 -1.93 1.11
N LYS A 136 -2.34 -2.93 0.35
CA LYS A 136 -1.04 -2.82 -0.30
C LYS A 136 -0.96 -1.44 -0.92
N ARG A 137 0.16 -0.75 -0.76
CA ARG A 137 0.30 0.61 -1.23
C ARG A 137 1.46 0.64 -2.19
N ILE A 138 1.32 1.48 -3.21
CA ILE A 138 2.40 1.69 -4.16
C ILE A 138 2.70 3.18 -4.21
N LEU A 139 3.97 3.53 -4.08
CA LEU A 139 4.47 4.87 -4.32
C LEU A 139 5.10 4.91 -5.71
N LEU A 140 4.41 5.61 -6.61
CA LEU A 140 4.86 5.89 -7.97
C LEU A 140 5.76 7.12 -7.91
N VAL A 141 7.01 6.98 -8.32
CA VAL A 141 8.01 8.05 -8.34
C VAL A 141 8.45 8.39 -9.76
N GLU A 142 8.81 9.65 -9.99
CA GLU A 142 9.11 10.18 -11.33
C GLU A 142 10.43 9.65 -11.86
N GLY A 143 11.45 9.63 -11.01
CA GLY A 143 12.84 9.36 -11.37
C GLY A 143 13.49 8.25 -10.56
N GLN A 144 14.57 7.71 -11.12
CA GLN A 144 15.39 6.68 -10.47
C GLN A 144 16.13 7.20 -9.23
N SER A 145 16.30 8.51 -9.07
CA SER A 145 16.88 9.10 -7.85
C SER A 145 15.95 8.89 -6.66
N GLU A 146 14.69 9.28 -6.78
CA GLU A 146 13.66 9.08 -5.75
C GLU A 146 13.54 7.59 -5.39
N GLU A 147 13.43 6.73 -6.40
CA GLU A 147 13.36 5.27 -6.21
C GLU A 147 14.56 4.76 -5.39
N GLN A 148 15.77 5.13 -5.79
CA GLN A 148 16.99 4.68 -5.11
C GLN A 148 17.07 5.20 -3.68
N PHE A 149 16.63 6.43 -3.44
CA PHE A 149 16.59 7.01 -2.10
C PHE A 149 15.62 6.25 -1.20
N PHE A 150 14.38 6.01 -1.65
CA PHE A 150 13.39 5.30 -0.84
C PHE A 150 13.76 3.84 -0.61
N ARG A 151 14.40 3.16 -1.59
CA ARG A 151 14.93 1.81 -1.39
C ARG A 151 15.95 1.76 -0.25
N VAL A 152 16.89 2.71 -0.20
CA VAL A 152 17.86 2.78 0.92
C VAL A 152 17.15 2.97 2.27
N LEU A 153 16.10 3.78 2.33
CA LEU A 153 15.34 4.00 3.56
C LEU A 153 14.53 2.76 3.97
N GLN A 154 14.02 1.99 3.01
CA GLN A 154 13.36 0.71 3.27
C GLN A 154 14.36 -0.34 3.76
N ASP A 155 15.51 -0.49 3.08
CA ASP A 155 16.55 -1.48 3.42
C ASP A 155 17.14 -1.25 4.81
N THR A 156 17.17 0.00 5.27
CA THR A 156 17.69 0.37 6.61
C THR A 156 16.64 0.27 7.71
N GLY A 157 15.35 0.08 7.39
CA GLY A 157 14.28 -0.10 8.37
C GLY A 157 13.94 1.13 9.23
N HIS A 158 14.58 2.29 9.01
CA HIS A 158 14.39 3.48 9.84
C HIS A 158 13.10 4.26 9.55
N LEU A 159 12.42 3.95 8.44
CA LEU A 159 11.10 4.47 8.12
C LEU A 159 10.07 3.34 8.08
N LEU A 160 9.09 3.45 8.97
CA LEU A 160 7.91 2.57 9.01
C LEU A 160 6.94 2.99 7.89
N PHE A 161 7.29 2.71 6.64
CA PHE A 161 6.31 2.70 5.57
C PHE A 161 6.41 1.45 4.73
N ASP A 162 5.27 0.80 4.51
CA ASP A 162 5.14 -0.38 3.64
C ASP A 162 4.52 0.06 2.31
N PHE A 163 5.40 0.41 1.36
CA PHE A 163 5.03 0.79 -0.01
C PHE A 163 5.85 -0.04 -1.00
N ASP A 164 5.17 -0.63 -1.98
CA ASP A 164 5.82 -1.02 -3.22
C ASP A 164 6.33 0.25 -3.92
N LEU A 165 7.57 0.25 -4.40
CA LEU A 165 8.15 1.38 -5.14
C LEU A 165 8.14 1.10 -6.64
N PHE A 166 7.67 2.06 -7.43
CA PHE A 166 7.72 1.97 -8.88
C PHE A 166 8.11 3.31 -9.51
N CYS A 167 9.18 3.30 -10.30
CA CYS A 167 9.62 4.45 -11.07
C CYS A 167 8.91 4.48 -12.43
N TYR A 168 8.09 5.50 -12.69
CA TYR A 168 7.36 5.66 -13.95
C TYR A 168 8.17 6.34 -15.06
N ARG A 169 9.45 6.66 -14.80
CA ARG A 169 10.44 7.16 -15.77
C ARG A 169 10.01 8.44 -16.50
N GLY A 170 9.44 9.39 -15.75
CA GLY A 170 9.06 10.69 -16.26
C GLY A 170 7.71 10.74 -16.98
N LYS A 171 7.38 11.92 -17.50
CA LYS A 171 6.01 12.27 -17.92
C LYS A 171 5.69 11.89 -19.38
N GLY A 172 6.61 11.25 -20.10
CA GLY A 172 6.43 10.88 -21.51
C GLY A 172 5.35 9.81 -21.75
N GLU A 173 5.00 9.05 -20.71
CA GLU A 173 4.14 7.87 -20.79
C GLU A 173 2.91 7.98 -19.87
N ILE A 174 2.23 9.15 -19.88
CA ILE A 174 1.04 9.42 -19.05
C ILE A 174 -0.03 8.32 -19.19
N GLN A 175 -0.22 7.78 -20.40
CA GLN A 175 -1.22 6.73 -20.63
C GLN A 175 -0.85 5.43 -19.92
N ASN A 176 0.41 5.02 -19.96
CA ASN A 176 0.90 3.85 -19.24
C ASN A 176 0.81 4.04 -17.72
N LEU A 177 1.13 5.24 -17.24
CA LEU A 177 0.95 5.60 -15.84
C LEU A 177 -0.54 5.52 -15.42
N ILE A 178 -1.45 6.04 -16.23
CA ILE A 178 -2.91 5.95 -16.01
C ILE A 178 -3.37 4.49 -15.98
N HIS A 179 -2.89 3.68 -16.94
CA HIS A 179 -3.22 2.26 -17.00
C HIS A 179 -2.79 1.54 -15.71
N LEU A 180 -1.53 1.75 -15.29
CA LEU A 180 -0.99 1.19 -14.06
C LEU A 180 -1.79 1.63 -12.83
N ILE A 181 -2.09 2.93 -12.68
CA ILE A 181 -2.87 3.43 -11.54
C ILE A 181 -4.25 2.77 -11.49
N ASN A 182 -4.90 2.63 -12.65
CA ASN A 182 -6.22 2.02 -12.74
C ASN A 182 -6.19 0.52 -12.46
N GLU A 183 -5.19 -0.21 -12.96
CA GLU A 183 -4.97 -1.63 -12.66
C GLU A 183 -4.76 -1.83 -11.15
N LYS A 184 -3.85 -1.08 -10.53
CA LYS A 184 -3.57 -1.16 -9.10
C LYS A 184 -4.79 -0.76 -8.26
N SER A 185 -5.53 0.27 -8.68
CA SER A 185 -6.79 0.65 -8.04
C SER A 185 -7.85 -0.45 -8.15
N ARG A 186 -7.95 -1.14 -9.30
CA ARG A 186 -8.82 -2.31 -9.49
C ARG A 186 -8.41 -3.47 -8.59
N GLN A 187 -7.13 -3.66 -8.30
CA GLN A 187 -6.64 -4.65 -7.34
C GLN A 187 -6.84 -4.21 -5.87
N GLY A 188 -7.35 -3.01 -5.62
CA GLY A 188 -7.55 -2.46 -4.27
C GLY A 188 -6.31 -1.83 -3.65
N VAL A 189 -5.22 -1.69 -4.43
CA VAL A 189 -3.95 -1.09 -3.99
C VAL A 189 -4.11 0.44 -3.86
N GLY A 190 -3.61 1.00 -2.76
CA GLY A 190 -3.59 2.44 -2.53
C GLY A 190 -2.45 3.10 -3.30
N VAL A 191 -2.77 3.87 -4.34
CA VAL A 191 -1.74 4.49 -5.18
C VAL A 191 -1.37 5.89 -4.70
N PHE A 192 -0.08 6.08 -4.42
CA PHE A 192 0.55 7.36 -4.09
C PHE A 192 1.40 7.81 -5.27
N LEU A 193 1.35 9.10 -5.61
CA LEU A 193 2.09 9.65 -6.74
C LEU A 193 3.00 10.78 -6.26
N SER A 194 4.31 10.58 -6.38
CA SER A 194 5.34 11.62 -6.30
C SER A 194 5.52 12.28 -7.67
N TYR A 195 5.75 13.59 -7.72
CA TYR A 195 6.04 14.31 -8.96
C TYR A 195 6.78 15.62 -8.69
N ASP A 196 7.55 16.08 -9.67
CA ASP A 196 8.17 17.41 -9.64
C ASP A 196 7.19 18.47 -10.19
N LYS A 197 6.96 19.55 -9.43
CA LYS A 197 6.08 20.66 -9.85
C LYS A 197 6.70 21.56 -10.92
N ASP A 198 8.00 21.45 -11.14
CA ASP A 198 8.84 22.23 -12.06
C ASP A 198 8.07 22.81 -13.26
N GLY A 199 7.74 24.11 -13.18
CA GLY A 199 7.21 24.93 -14.29
C GLY A 199 5.90 24.48 -14.93
N GLN A 200 5.23 23.43 -14.43
CA GLN A 200 4.05 22.90 -15.09
C GLN A 200 2.79 23.64 -14.62
N ASN A 201 2.14 24.33 -15.56
CA ASN A 201 0.70 24.57 -15.50
C ASN A 201 0.04 23.24 -15.13
N GLY A 202 -0.80 23.18 -14.10
CA GLY A 202 -1.28 21.96 -13.42
C GLY A 202 -2.01 20.88 -14.27
N ASN A 203 -1.84 20.87 -15.59
CA ASN A 203 -2.43 19.96 -16.57
C ASN A 203 -2.06 18.50 -16.35
N PHE A 204 -0.79 18.13 -16.08
CA PHE A 204 -0.40 16.73 -15.85
C PHE A 204 -1.19 16.10 -14.69
N LEU A 205 -1.14 16.73 -13.52
CA LEU A 205 -1.85 16.24 -12.33
C LEU A 205 -3.37 16.28 -12.53
N ARG A 206 -3.87 17.30 -13.24
CA ARG A 206 -5.29 17.45 -13.55
C ARG A 206 -5.79 16.36 -14.50
N GLU A 207 -5.01 15.99 -15.52
CA GLU A 207 -5.33 14.88 -16.44
C GLU A 207 -5.37 13.54 -15.71
N ILE A 208 -4.36 13.24 -14.90
CA ILE A 208 -4.33 11.97 -14.18
C ILE A 208 -5.48 11.89 -13.17
N LYS A 209 -5.73 12.96 -12.42
CA LYS A 209 -6.85 12.99 -11.45
C LYS A 209 -8.24 12.90 -12.11
N LYS A 210 -8.38 13.31 -13.37
CA LYS A 210 -9.62 13.11 -14.14
C LYS A 210 -9.84 11.65 -14.54
N LYS A 211 -8.75 10.92 -14.83
CA LYS A 211 -8.80 9.56 -15.42
C LYS A 211 -8.56 8.44 -14.40
N CYS A 212 -8.06 8.75 -13.21
CA CYS A 212 -7.61 7.79 -12.22
C CYS A 212 -7.96 8.19 -10.79
N LYS A 213 -8.10 7.19 -9.92
CA LYS A 213 -8.29 7.38 -8.49
C LYS A 213 -6.94 7.29 -7.75
N ILE A 214 -6.30 8.44 -7.56
CA ILE A 214 -5.08 8.54 -6.75
C ILE A 214 -5.47 8.70 -5.26
N TYR A 215 -4.79 7.97 -4.38
CA TYR A 215 -5.00 8.09 -2.94
C TYR A 215 -4.39 9.37 -2.38
N LYS A 216 -3.14 9.66 -2.72
CA LYS A 216 -2.43 10.87 -2.32
C LYS A 216 -1.41 11.28 -3.38
N THR A 217 -1.29 12.58 -3.59
CA THR A 217 -0.25 13.18 -4.43
C THR A 217 0.71 13.94 -3.55
N LEU A 218 2.00 13.68 -3.71
CA LEU A 218 3.12 14.34 -3.06
C LEU A 218 3.95 14.99 -4.17
N GLY A 219 4.44 16.21 -3.99
CA GLY A 219 5.25 16.78 -5.05
C GLY A 219 6.21 17.85 -4.56
N PHE A 220 7.41 17.79 -5.11
CA PHE A 220 8.52 18.68 -4.81
C PHE A 220 8.34 20.04 -5.50
N LYS A 221 8.80 21.11 -4.86
CA LYS A 221 8.64 22.47 -5.40
C LYS A 221 9.39 22.70 -6.70
N ILE A 222 10.61 22.20 -6.79
CA ILE A 222 11.49 22.32 -7.97
C ILE A 222 11.80 20.89 -8.43
N ASP A 223 12.76 20.25 -7.76
CA ASP A 223 13.18 18.87 -8.01
C ASP A 223 13.43 18.12 -6.69
N PHE A 224 13.60 16.80 -6.79
CA PHE A 224 13.94 15.95 -5.65
C PHE A 224 15.18 16.44 -4.89
N GLU A 225 16.28 16.78 -5.57
CA GLU A 225 17.53 17.17 -4.92
C GLU A 225 17.43 18.51 -4.15
N SER A 226 16.63 19.45 -4.63
CA SER A 226 16.40 20.73 -3.92
C SER A 226 15.51 20.59 -2.67
N SER A 227 14.88 19.44 -2.46
CA SER A 227 14.05 19.18 -1.28
C SER A 227 14.85 18.98 0.01
N PHE A 228 16.18 18.79 -0.09
CA PHE A 228 17.06 18.47 1.03
C PHE A 228 17.61 19.70 1.75
N PRO A 229 17.92 19.60 3.06
CA PRO A 229 18.64 20.65 3.77
C PRO A 229 20.01 20.95 3.14
N PRO A 230 20.45 22.22 3.09
CA PRO A 230 21.75 22.59 2.49
C PRO A 230 22.94 21.83 3.08
N LEU A 231 22.93 21.56 4.39
CA LEU A 231 24.00 20.84 5.07
C LEU A 231 24.08 19.37 4.63
N ILE A 232 22.93 18.69 4.53
CA ILE A 232 22.85 17.29 4.07
C ILE A 232 23.28 17.21 2.61
N LEU A 233 22.83 18.14 1.77
CA LEU A 233 23.20 18.18 0.36
C LEU A 233 24.70 18.46 0.15
N GLN A 234 25.30 19.34 0.97
CA GLN A 234 26.75 19.57 0.97
C GLN A 234 27.52 18.31 1.34
N GLN A 235 27.14 17.65 2.44
CA GLN A 235 27.78 16.41 2.89
C GLN A 235 27.65 15.31 1.83
N ALA A 236 26.47 15.19 1.20
CA ALA A 236 26.22 14.23 0.15
C ALA A 236 27.13 14.47 -1.07
N LEU A 237 27.32 15.73 -1.49
CA LEU A 237 28.23 16.08 -2.57
C LEU A 237 29.70 15.81 -2.20
N LYS A 238 30.15 16.17 -1.00
CA LYS A 238 31.52 15.83 -0.54
C LYS A 238 31.78 14.32 -0.56
N LEU A 239 30.84 13.53 -0.04
CA LEU A 239 30.91 12.07 -0.09
C LEU A 239 30.83 11.53 -1.52
N TYR A 240 30.05 12.13 -2.40
CA TYR A 240 29.97 11.74 -3.80
C TYR A 240 31.32 11.89 -4.49
N PHE A 241 31.97 13.05 -4.33
CA PHE A 241 33.27 13.32 -4.94
C PHE A 241 34.35 12.39 -4.38
N ARG A 242 34.35 12.17 -3.07
CA ARG A 242 35.27 11.22 -2.44
C ARG A 242 35.07 9.79 -2.97
N ASN A 243 33.82 9.30 -3.00
CA ASN A 243 33.52 7.89 -3.28
C ASN A 243 33.53 7.55 -4.77
N TYR A 244 33.29 8.51 -5.66
CA TYR A 244 33.11 8.25 -7.09
C TYR A 244 34.07 8.99 -8.00
N LEU A 245 34.73 10.04 -7.51
CA LEU A 245 35.69 10.84 -8.28
C LEU A 245 37.08 10.88 -7.62
N ASN A 246 37.27 10.20 -6.49
CA ASN A 246 38.53 10.11 -5.73
C ASN A 246 39.19 11.47 -5.46
N ARG A 247 38.39 12.51 -5.19
CA ARG A 247 38.87 13.84 -4.83
C ARG A 247 37.98 14.52 -3.81
N GLU A 248 38.51 15.52 -3.14
CA GLU A 248 37.70 16.35 -2.24
C GLU A 248 36.99 17.47 -3.01
N LEU A 249 35.77 17.77 -2.59
CA LEU A 249 35.03 18.94 -3.05
C LEU A 249 35.07 19.99 -1.96
N ASP A 250 35.82 21.07 -2.19
CA ASP A 250 35.75 22.23 -1.32
C ASP A 250 34.57 23.12 -1.70
N ILE A 251 33.48 22.96 -0.97
CA ILE A 251 32.27 23.76 -1.13
C ILE A 251 31.70 24.07 0.24
N GLU A 252 31.42 25.34 0.47
CA GLU A 252 30.76 25.82 1.69
C GLU A 252 29.24 25.59 1.65
N THR A 253 28.62 25.49 2.82
CA THR A 253 27.14 25.42 2.95
C THR A 253 26.48 26.70 2.39
N SER A 254 27.16 27.84 2.50
CA SER A 254 26.73 29.14 1.98
C SER A 254 26.52 29.09 0.45
N SER A 255 27.43 28.43 -0.28
CA SER A 255 27.35 28.17 -1.72
C SER A 255 26.18 27.27 -2.07
N ILE A 256 25.94 26.19 -1.30
CA ILE A 256 24.77 25.33 -1.51
C ILE A 256 23.46 26.10 -1.32
N ARG A 257 23.36 26.96 -0.30
CA ARG A 257 22.18 27.83 -0.10
C ARG A 257 21.96 28.77 -1.28
N ARG A 258 23.02 29.29 -1.90
CA ARG A 258 22.90 30.15 -3.10
C ARG A 258 22.39 29.37 -4.31
N LEU A 259 22.87 28.13 -4.50
CA LEU A 259 22.40 27.25 -5.57
C LEU A 259 20.91 26.92 -5.42
N LEU A 260 20.48 26.54 -4.21
CA LEU A 260 19.08 26.17 -3.91
C LEU A 260 18.08 27.32 -4.05
N ARG A 261 18.54 28.58 -4.06
CA ARG A 261 17.68 29.76 -4.29
C ARG A 261 17.34 29.95 -5.78
N LYS A 262 18.03 29.28 -6.69
CA LYS A 262 17.76 29.37 -8.12
C LYS A 262 16.47 28.61 -8.44
N LYS A 263 15.60 29.17 -9.28
CA LYS A 263 14.35 28.52 -9.74
C LYS A 263 14.61 27.50 -10.86
N MET A 264 15.61 26.64 -10.68
CA MET A 264 16.03 25.63 -11.65
C MET A 264 16.47 24.36 -10.90
N PRO A 265 16.40 23.17 -11.54
CA PRO A 265 16.86 21.93 -10.94
C PRO A 265 18.27 22.04 -10.38
N PHE A 266 18.46 21.58 -9.15
CA PHE A 266 19.70 21.81 -8.39
C PHE A 266 20.93 21.31 -9.15
N LEU A 267 20.85 20.10 -9.71
CA LEU A 267 21.98 19.49 -10.43
C LEU A 267 22.28 20.17 -11.77
N LYS A 268 21.30 20.83 -12.41
CA LYS A 268 21.58 21.64 -13.60
C LYS A 268 22.38 22.89 -13.24
N VAL A 269 21.99 23.56 -12.15
CA VAL A 269 22.70 24.75 -11.65
C VAL A 269 24.11 24.37 -11.19
N PHE A 270 24.24 23.24 -10.48
CA PHE A 270 25.53 22.73 -10.04
C PHE A 270 26.45 22.43 -11.23
N LYS A 271 25.97 21.74 -12.26
CA LYS A 271 26.74 21.47 -13.48
C LYS A 271 27.18 22.74 -14.19
N TYR A 272 26.31 23.75 -14.28
CA TYR A 272 26.68 25.02 -14.90
C TYR A 272 27.80 25.74 -14.14
N GLN A 273 27.70 25.79 -12.81
CA GLN A 273 28.64 26.54 -11.98
C GLN A 273 29.98 25.82 -11.78
N TYR A 274 29.96 24.51 -11.56
CA TYR A 274 31.14 23.72 -11.20
C TYR A 274 31.68 22.88 -12.37
N ARG A 275 30.97 22.83 -13.50
CA ARG A 275 31.30 21.98 -14.67
C ARG A 275 31.33 20.49 -14.37
N GLU A 276 30.58 20.07 -13.35
CA GLU A 276 30.56 18.69 -12.87
C GLU A 276 29.19 18.05 -13.10
N ASP A 277 29.18 16.89 -13.74
CA ASP A 277 27.96 16.13 -14.01
C ASP A 277 27.73 15.02 -12.99
N ILE A 278 26.82 15.28 -12.06
CA ILE A 278 26.55 14.38 -10.93
C ILE A 278 25.50 13.34 -11.34
N LYS A 279 25.89 12.07 -11.30
CA LYS A 279 24.95 10.94 -11.52
C LYS A 279 23.90 10.90 -10.41
N LYS A 280 22.66 11.31 -10.74
CA LYS A 280 21.52 11.44 -9.82
C LYS A 280 21.33 10.23 -8.89
N ARG A 281 21.28 9.01 -9.44
CA ARG A 281 21.06 7.76 -8.69
C ARG A 281 22.11 7.53 -7.60
N LYS A 282 23.38 7.80 -7.90
CA LYS A 282 24.50 7.67 -6.96
C LYS A 282 24.44 8.71 -5.83
N LEU A 283 24.04 9.94 -6.16
CA LEU A 283 23.82 10.99 -5.16
C LEU A 283 22.63 10.63 -4.25
N ALA A 284 21.52 10.16 -4.83
CA ALA A 284 20.33 9.75 -4.09
C ALA A 284 20.60 8.61 -3.10
N PHE A 285 21.46 7.65 -3.46
CA PHE A 285 21.93 6.61 -2.54
C PHE A 285 22.64 7.20 -1.31
N ILE A 286 23.55 8.17 -1.52
CA ILE A 286 24.26 8.84 -0.41
C ILE A 286 23.29 9.66 0.44
N LEU A 287 22.38 10.41 -0.20
CA LEU A 287 21.33 11.15 0.49
C LEU A 287 20.46 10.22 1.36
N GLY A 288 20.11 9.04 0.84
CA GLY A 288 19.36 8.02 1.57
C GLY A 288 20.09 7.58 2.83
N LYS A 289 21.38 7.27 2.73
CA LYS A 289 22.22 6.90 3.87
C LYS A 289 22.35 8.00 4.92
N LEU A 290 22.50 9.26 4.49
CA LEU A 290 22.61 10.40 5.40
C LEU A 290 21.29 10.64 6.14
N ILE A 291 20.15 10.57 5.46
CA ILE A 291 18.83 10.69 6.09
C ILE A 291 18.56 9.51 7.02
N ALA A 292 18.86 8.27 6.61
CA ALA A 292 18.76 7.08 7.44
C ALA A 292 19.51 7.27 8.77
N ARG A 293 20.76 7.75 8.70
CA ARG A 293 21.59 8.02 9.89
C ARG A 293 21.00 9.13 10.78
N GLU A 294 20.45 10.19 10.21
CA GLU A 294 19.78 11.24 10.98
C GLU A 294 18.55 10.67 11.71
N LEU A 295 17.76 9.82 11.04
CA LEU A 295 16.59 9.16 11.62
C LEU A 295 16.96 8.16 12.71
N GLU A 296 18.06 7.42 12.55
CA GLU A 296 18.60 6.53 13.56
C GLU A 296 19.03 7.31 14.81
N PHE A 297 19.79 8.38 14.63
CA PHE A 297 20.39 9.13 15.74
C PHE A 297 19.37 9.97 16.53
N HIS A 298 18.34 10.52 15.87
CA HIS A 298 17.37 11.41 16.51
C HIS A 298 15.95 10.81 16.59
N GLY A 299 15.77 9.55 16.17
CA GLY A 299 14.47 8.91 16.06
C GLY A 299 13.58 9.49 14.96
N GLN A 300 12.38 8.92 14.80
CA GLN A 300 11.39 9.44 13.85
C GLN A 300 10.82 10.81 14.26
N GLU A 301 11.10 11.30 15.47
CA GLU A 301 10.64 12.60 15.97
C GLU A 301 11.03 13.77 15.05
N ILE A 302 12.15 13.68 14.33
CA ILE A 302 12.57 14.69 13.33
C ILE A 302 11.49 14.89 12.25
N VAL A 303 10.79 13.81 11.92
CA VAL A 303 9.74 13.80 10.90
C VAL A 303 8.44 14.40 11.48
N TYR A 304 8.18 14.26 12.78
CA TYR A 304 6.91 14.61 13.40
C TYR A 304 6.89 15.94 14.17
N ASP A 305 8.03 16.40 14.69
CA ASP A 305 8.11 17.61 15.51
C ASP A 305 8.22 18.89 14.67
N LYS A 306 7.14 19.67 14.64
CA LYS A 306 7.08 20.97 13.95
C LYS A 306 7.92 22.07 14.64
N ARG A 307 8.37 21.86 15.89
CA ARG A 307 9.01 22.88 16.73
C ARG A 307 10.55 22.89 16.67
N ARG A 308 11.20 21.88 16.07
CA ARG A 308 12.66 21.84 15.94
C ARG A 308 13.19 22.68 14.77
N SER A 309 14.48 23.02 14.85
CA SER A 309 15.24 24.03 14.08
C SER A 309 14.92 24.17 12.58
N LYS A 310 15.29 25.31 11.99
CA LYS A 310 15.28 25.57 10.52
C LYS A 310 15.87 24.41 9.67
N LYS A 311 16.73 23.54 10.25
CA LYS A 311 17.30 22.33 9.62
C LYS A 311 16.22 21.32 9.16
N TYR A 312 15.08 21.23 9.87
CA TYR A 312 14.04 20.22 9.65
C TYR A 312 12.77 20.77 8.95
N GLN A 313 12.82 22.03 8.50
CA GLN A 313 11.77 22.64 7.68
C GLN A 313 11.94 22.32 6.17
N ALA A 314 12.92 21.49 5.81
CA ALA A 314 13.13 21.06 4.44
C ALA A 314 11.98 20.20 3.93
N GLU A 315 11.70 20.29 2.62
CA GLU A 315 10.56 19.64 1.98
C GLU A 315 10.61 18.11 2.12
N ILE A 316 11.82 17.52 2.09
CA ILE A 316 12.00 16.08 2.24
C ILE A 316 11.46 15.54 3.57
N TYR A 317 11.64 16.25 4.69
CA TYR A 317 11.12 15.78 5.98
C TYR A 317 9.59 15.87 6.04
N SER A 318 8.99 16.90 5.43
CA SER A 318 7.53 16.96 5.31
C SER A 318 6.99 15.84 4.41
N PHE A 319 7.70 15.51 3.33
CA PHE A 319 7.35 14.41 2.45
C PHE A 319 7.36 13.07 3.19
N LEU A 320 8.44 12.79 3.93
CA LEU A 320 8.58 11.58 4.75
C LEU A 320 7.50 11.50 5.83
N ARG A 321 7.14 12.62 6.46
CA ARG A 321 6.04 12.70 7.42
C ARG A 321 4.71 12.37 6.80
N ASP A 322 4.47 12.89 5.61
CA ASP A 322 3.22 12.62 4.92
C ASP A 322 3.13 11.17 4.48
N LEU A 323 4.23 10.51 4.11
CA LEU A 323 4.25 9.06 3.89
C LEU A 323 3.99 8.25 5.17
N SER A 324 4.64 8.61 6.28
CA SER A 324 4.57 7.84 7.53
C SER A 324 3.23 7.95 8.24
N LYS A 325 2.45 9.03 8.03
CA LYS A 325 1.06 9.15 8.51
C LYS A 325 0.13 8.06 8.00
N TYR A 326 0.53 7.40 6.92
CA TYR A 326 -0.30 6.38 6.33
C TYR A 326 0.01 5.00 6.87
N TYR A 327 1.13 4.75 7.59
CA TYR A 327 1.46 3.44 8.17
C TYR A 327 0.25 2.81 8.85
#